data_AF-A0A9X0ANP8-F1
#
_entry.id   AF-A0A9X0ANP8-F1
#
_cell.length_a   1.000
_cell.length_b   1.000
_cell.length_c   1.000
_cell.angle_alpha   90.00
_cell.angle_beta   90.00
_cell.angle_gamma   90.00
#
_symmetry.space_group_name_H-M   'P 1'
#
loop_
_entity.id
_entity.type
_entity.pdbx_description
1 polymer ?
#
loop_
_entity_poly.entity_id
_entity_poly.type
_entity_poly.pdbx_seq_one_letter_code
_entity_poly.pdbx_strand_id
1 'polypeptide(L)'
;MVISTRKPALSRIAGIWLLVHFLIVGVCGKVTLESVRNLTDVTRECRERIGGLGVSAGWEEGAGDGGRGDRSAIDDVRGYGGERGEGQVVLDGGDGIGNGDGDGDEIEDTITAALHMLCSDLLIELEKPLLSSDIAPEDTLTQLNCTNVKKDFDEFLKETTWFLYEIQERQMQWRWGGGSAVKGELEWLQGLWASRRANSQDRSFIEQQMGLYRDTGCFTKLNREVLRKDIEVVEYLNDLIDMFW
;
A
#
# COMPACT_ATOMS: atom_id res chain seq x y z
N MET A 1 64.50 -29.76 7.94
CA MET A 1 63.76 -28.51 7.72
C MET A 1 62.33 -28.88 7.36
N VAL A 2 61.41 -28.86 8.33
CA VAL A 2 60.01 -29.27 8.11
C VAL A 2 59.17 -28.00 8.03
N ILE A 3 58.65 -27.71 6.85
CA ILE A 3 57.74 -26.58 6.63
C ILE A 3 56.36 -27.01 7.07
N SER A 4 55.93 -26.53 8.23
CA SER A 4 54.57 -26.73 8.75
C SER A 4 53.60 -25.80 8.01
N THR A 5 52.92 -26.35 7.00
CA THR A 5 51.83 -25.64 6.30
C THR A 5 50.57 -25.70 7.18
N ARG A 6 50.33 -24.63 7.96
CA ARG A 6 49.04 -24.42 8.65
C ARG A 6 47.94 -24.22 7.61
N LYS A 7 47.04 -25.20 7.47
CA LYS A 7 45.78 -25.04 6.74
C LYS A 7 44.90 -24.05 7.51
N PRO A 8 44.30 -23.03 6.86
CA PRO A 8 43.33 -22.17 7.52
C PRO A 8 42.11 -23.02 7.90
N ALA A 9 41.71 -22.95 9.16
CA ALA A 9 40.58 -23.70 9.70
C ALA A 9 39.29 -23.28 8.98
N LEU A 10 38.67 -24.22 8.25
CA LEU A 10 37.39 -24.05 7.55
C LEU A 10 36.28 -23.49 8.46
N SER A 11 36.37 -23.69 9.78
CA SER A 11 35.43 -23.12 10.76
C SER A 11 35.46 -21.59 10.80
N ARG A 12 36.60 -20.95 10.51
CA ARG A 12 36.70 -19.47 10.46
C ARG A 12 36.05 -18.89 9.22
N ILE A 13 36.10 -19.61 8.10
CA ILE A 13 35.48 -19.17 6.83
C ILE A 13 33.96 -19.31 6.92
N ALA A 14 33.46 -20.41 7.51
CA ALA A 14 32.02 -20.58 7.76
C ALA A 14 31.46 -19.53 8.74
N GLY A 15 32.21 -19.17 9.78
CA GLY A 15 31.82 -18.13 10.73
C GLY A 15 31.76 -16.73 10.10
N ILE A 16 32.72 -16.41 9.23
CA ILE A 16 32.72 -15.14 8.47
C ILE A 16 31.60 -15.14 7.43
N TRP A 17 31.30 -16.26 6.77
CA TRP A 17 30.22 -16.36 5.80
C TRP A 17 28.84 -16.25 6.46
N LEU A 18 28.65 -16.83 7.65
CA LEU A 18 27.46 -16.62 8.48
C LEU A 18 27.36 -15.18 8.98
N LEU A 19 28.45 -14.56 9.42
CA LEU A 19 28.46 -13.13 9.80
C LEU A 19 28.16 -12.21 8.62
N VAL A 20 28.69 -12.51 7.43
CA VAL A 20 28.38 -11.77 6.21
C VAL A 20 26.93 -12.00 5.78
N HIS A 21 26.38 -13.20 5.91
CA HIS A 21 24.94 -13.41 5.72
C HIS A 21 24.09 -12.70 6.79
N PHE A 22 24.52 -12.69 8.05
CA PHE A 22 23.86 -11.91 9.10
C PHE A 22 23.97 -10.40 8.87
N LEU A 23 25.05 -9.90 8.26
CA LEU A 23 25.21 -8.50 7.88
C LEU A 23 24.45 -8.14 6.60
N ILE A 24 24.27 -9.08 5.65
CA ILE A 24 23.45 -8.91 4.45
C ILE A 24 21.94 -9.03 4.79
N VAL A 25 21.58 -9.78 5.84
CA VAL A 25 20.20 -9.93 6.35
C VAL A 25 19.85 -8.94 7.47
N GLY A 26 20.87 -8.29 8.05
CA GLY A 26 20.80 -7.28 9.09
C GLY A 26 20.69 -5.87 8.54
N VAL A 27 19.89 -5.70 7.49
CA VAL A 27 19.43 -4.40 7.08
C VAL A 27 18.18 -4.11 7.92
N CYS A 28 18.35 -3.46 9.06
CA CYS A 28 17.23 -2.95 9.84
C CYS A 28 16.54 -1.86 9.02
N GLY A 29 15.30 -2.13 8.59
CA GLY A 29 14.47 -1.17 7.88
C GLY A 29 14.22 0.07 8.74
N LYS A 30 14.05 1.22 8.09
CA LYS A 30 13.69 2.47 8.75
C LYS A 30 12.20 2.76 8.73
N VAL A 31 11.43 2.01 7.95
CA VAL A 31 9.98 1.95 8.13
C VAL A 31 9.72 1.50 9.56
N THR A 32 9.06 2.36 10.32
CA THR A 32 8.67 2.09 11.71
C THR A 32 7.19 1.72 11.78
N LEU A 33 6.72 1.25 12.95
CA LEU A 33 5.29 1.07 13.17
C LEU A 33 4.51 2.39 13.04
N GLU A 34 5.14 3.52 13.36
CA GLU A 34 4.56 4.85 13.17
C GLU A 34 4.50 5.21 11.68
N SER A 35 5.56 4.93 10.91
CA SER A 35 5.56 5.09 9.46
C SER A 35 4.40 4.33 8.81
N VAL A 36 4.15 3.08 9.22
CA VAL A 36 3.03 2.28 8.70
C VAL A 36 1.68 2.93 9.03
N ARG A 37 1.47 3.40 10.27
CA ARG A 37 0.23 4.09 10.64
C ARG A 37 0.01 5.38 9.86
N ASN A 38 1.06 6.19 9.71
CA ASN A 38 0.98 7.43 8.94
C ASN A 38 0.67 7.14 7.46
N LEU A 39 1.33 6.14 6.86
CA LEU A 39 1.02 5.71 5.49
C LEU A 39 -0.41 5.18 5.37
N THR A 40 -0.94 4.46 6.38
CA THR A 40 -2.36 4.07 6.41
C THR A 40 -3.29 5.27 6.36
N ASP A 41 -3.00 6.30 7.16
CA ASP A 41 -3.83 7.50 7.24
C ASP A 41 -3.78 8.31 5.94
N VAL A 42 -2.59 8.47 5.34
CA VAL A 42 -2.42 9.11 4.03
C VAL A 42 -3.14 8.33 2.93
N THR A 43 -3.03 7.00 2.93
CA THR A 43 -3.72 6.13 1.96
C THR A 43 -5.23 6.26 2.08
N ARG A 44 -5.75 6.33 3.31
CA ARG A 44 -7.18 6.55 3.57
C ARG A 44 -7.64 7.91 3.06
N GLU A 45 -6.89 8.97 3.35
CA GLU A 45 -7.21 10.32 2.87
C GLU A 45 -7.21 10.38 1.34
N CYS A 46 -6.21 9.76 0.69
CA CYS A 46 -6.13 9.67 -0.76
C CYS A 46 -7.33 8.93 -1.35
N ARG A 47 -7.76 7.82 -0.73
CA ARG A 47 -8.98 7.11 -1.13
C ARG A 47 -10.22 7.96 -1.00
N GLU A 48 -10.41 8.64 0.13
CA GLU A 48 -11.59 9.47 0.37
C GLU A 48 -11.72 10.60 -0.64
N ARG A 49 -10.59 11.18 -1.09
CA ARG A 49 -10.57 12.19 -2.17
C ARG A 49 -11.08 11.63 -3.50
N ILE A 50 -10.68 10.40 -3.86
CA ILE A 50 -11.15 9.73 -5.09
C ILE A 50 -12.63 9.31 -4.95
N GLY A 51 -13.00 8.80 -3.78
CA GLY A 51 -14.36 8.38 -3.45
C GLY A 51 -15.36 9.54 -3.53
N GLY A 52 -14.97 10.73 -3.06
CA GLY A 52 -15.80 11.93 -3.04
C GLY A 52 -16.13 12.53 -4.42
N LEU A 53 -15.36 12.21 -5.46
CA LEU A 53 -15.55 12.75 -6.82
C LEU A 53 -16.45 11.88 -7.71
N GLY A 54 -16.76 10.65 -7.28
CA GLY A 54 -17.53 9.68 -8.08
C GLY A 54 -18.94 9.39 -7.56
N VAL A 55 -19.38 10.05 -6.49
CA VAL A 55 -20.71 9.83 -5.91
C VAL A 55 -21.53 11.11 -6.05
N SER A 56 -22.30 11.22 -7.13
CA SER A 56 -23.57 11.96 -7.01
C SER A 56 -24.34 11.32 -5.85
N ALA A 57 -24.62 12.11 -4.83
CA ALA A 57 -25.41 11.76 -3.66
C ALA A 57 -26.53 10.77 -3.99
N GLY A 58 -26.34 9.52 -3.58
CA GLY A 58 -27.31 8.44 -3.80
C GLY A 58 -27.42 7.46 -2.63
N TRP A 59 -26.70 7.71 -1.52
CA TRP A 59 -26.84 6.96 -0.27
C TRP A 59 -26.56 7.85 0.94
N GLU A 60 -27.28 8.96 1.07
CA GLU A 60 -27.47 9.59 2.39
C GLU A 60 -28.63 10.57 2.32
N GLU A 61 -29.80 10.12 2.77
CA GLU A 61 -30.54 10.84 3.82
C GLU A 61 -31.61 9.92 4.42
N GLY A 62 -31.38 9.51 5.66
CA GLY A 62 -32.26 8.60 6.36
C GLY A 62 -31.89 8.35 7.82
N ALA A 63 -31.83 9.41 8.61
CA ALA A 63 -32.06 9.45 10.06
C ALA A 63 -30.96 8.98 11.03
N GLY A 64 -30.56 9.92 11.90
CA GLY A 64 -30.84 9.80 13.34
C GLY A 64 -30.00 8.83 14.19
N ASP A 65 -29.18 9.43 15.06
CA ASP A 65 -28.90 9.05 16.46
C ASP A 65 -29.08 7.57 16.91
N GLY A 66 -27.95 6.98 17.34
CA GLY A 66 -27.91 6.02 18.45
C GLY A 66 -27.93 4.53 18.13
N GLY A 67 -26.84 3.82 18.48
CA GLY A 67 -26.94 2.42 18.94
C GLY A 67 -26.12 1.37 18.20
N ARG A 68 -24.97 1.01 18.80
CA ARG A 68 -24.42 -0.34 19.01
C ARG A 68 -25.14 -1.51 18.31
N GLY A 69 -24.48 -2.17 17.35
CA GLY A 69 -24.98 -3.42 16.76
C GLY A 69 -24.00 -4.10 15.80
N ASP A 70 -23.28 -5.08 16.34
CA ASP A 70 -22.84 -6.35 15.73
C ASP A 70 -22.92 -6.50 14.20
N ARG A 71 -21.77 -6.61 13.52
CA ARG A 71 -21.68 -7.05 12.12
C ARG A 71 -20.99 -8.41 12.05
N SER A 72 -21.80 -9.44 12.16
CA SER A 72 -21.44 -10.81 11.79
C SER A 72 -22.00 -11.12 10.40
N ALA A 73 -21.07 -11.41 9.49
CA ALA A 73 -21.11 -12.44 8.46
C ALA A 73 -22.12 -12.37 7.28
N ILE A 74 -21.63 -12.92 6.14
CA ILE A 74 -22.36 -13.58 5.04
C ILE A 74 -22.99 -12.60 4.03
N ASP A 75 -23.11 -12.84 2.73
CA ASP A 75 -22.64 -13.77 1.69
C ASP A 75 -23.56 -13.42 0.48
N ASP A 76 -23.27 -13.96 -0.70
CA ASP A 76 -24.16 -14.02 -1.87
C ASP A 76 -24.56 -12.73 -2.63
N VAL A 77 -23.83 -12.55 -3.73
CA VAL A 77 -24.25 -11.87 -4.95
C VAL A 77 -25.32 -12.69 -5.68
N ARG A 78 -26.57 -12.21 -5.74
CA ARG A 78 -27.51 -12.58 -6.81
C ARG A 78 -28.76 -11.69 -6.87
N GLY A 79 -29.06 -11.16 -8.07
CA GLY A 79 -30.44 -10.83 -8.47
C GLY A 79 -30.66 -9.54 -9.24
N TYR A 80 -30.55 -9.60 -10.57
CA TYR A 80 -31.09 -8.61 -11.51
C TYR A 80 -32.62 -8.71 -11.61
N GLY A 81 -33.33 -7.58 -11.77
CA GLY A 81 -34.64 -7.56 -12.45
C GLY A 81 -35.54 -6.34 -12.20
N GLY A 82 -35.78 -5.55 -13.26
CA GLY A 82 -36.97 -4.71 -13.53
C GLY A 82 -37.15 -3.42 -12.72
N GLU A 83 -37.81 -2.35 -13.16
CA GLU A 83 -38.25 -1.80 -14.45
C GLU A 83 -38.87 -0.41 -14.11
N ARG A 84 -38.56 0.62 -14.92
CA ARG A 84 -39.39 1.80 -15.31
C ARG A 84 -40.03 2.79 -14.29
N GLY A 85 -39.92 4.08 -14.65
CA GLY A 85 -40.87 5.17 -14.32
C GLY A 85 -40.17 6.50 -14.05
N GLU A 86 -39.79 7.26 -15.08
CA GLU A 86 -40.44 8.53 -15.50
C GLU A 86 -40.41 9.67 -14.46
N GLY A 87 -39.71 10.76 -14.80
CA GLY A 87 -39.70 12.00 -14.03
C GLY A 87 -38.75 13.04 -14.63
N GLN A 88 -39.25 13.81 -15.60
CA GLN A 88 -38.59 14.94 -16.27
C GLN A 88 -38.44 16.15 -15.33
N VAL A 89 -37.28 16.82 -15.34
CA VAL A 89 -37.16 18.24 -14.95
C VAL A 89 -36.30 18.95 -16.00
N VAL A 90 -36.93 19.91 -16.68
CA VAL A 90 -36.35 20.83 -17.66
C VAL A 90 -35.87 22.06 -16.92
N LEU A 91 -34.61 22.46 -17.12
CA LEU A 91 -34.20 23.87 -17.12
C LEU A 91 -33.10 24.09 -18.18
N ASP A 92 -33.58 24.58 -19.33
CA ASP A 92 -32.94 25.39 -20.36
C ASP A 92 -32.17 26.57 -19.73
N GLY A 93 -31.01 27.06 -20.17
CA GLY A 93 -30.18 26.78 -21.33
C GLY A 93 -28.88 27.61 -21.21
N GLY A 94 -27.80 27.12 -21.81
CA GLY A 94 -26.50 27.79 -21.85
C GLY A 94 -25.62 27.13 -22.90
N ASP A 95 -25.64 27.69 -24.11
CA ASP A 95 -24.86 27.25 -25.26
C ASP A 95 -23.37 27.13 -24.93
N GLY A 96 -22.90 25.88 -24.96
CA GLY A 96 -21.51 25.50 -24.93
C GLY A 96 -21.41 24.08 -25.46
N ILE A 97 -21.30 23.93 -26.78
CA ILE A 97 -20.94 22.66 -27.43
C ILE A 97 -19.50 22.33 -27.01
N GLY A 98 -19.37 21.53 -25.95
CA GLY A 98 -18.13 20.94 -25.49
C GLY A 98 -18.42 19.51 -25.04
N ASN A 99 -17.78 18.54 -25.69
CA ASN A 99 -17.91 17.12 -25.37
C ASN A 99 -17.64 16.84 -23.89
N GLY A 100 -18.38 15.91 -23.31
CA GLY A 100 -18.26 15.45 -21.91
C GLY A 100 -17.00 14.63 -21.62
N ASP A 101 -15.83 15.21 -21.92
CA ASP A 101 -14.50 14.66 -21.57
C ASP A 101 -13.91 15.35 -20.31
N GLY A 102 -14.51 16.43 -19.82
CA GLY A 102 -13.96 17.22 -18.70
C GLY A 102 -13.92 16.50 -17.34
N ASP A 103 -14.95 15.71 -17.03
CA ASP A 103 -15.05 15.02 -15.74
C ASP A 103 -14.04 13.85 -15.66
N GLY A 104 -13.76 13.20 -16.79
CA GLY A 104 -12.79 12.09 -16.86
C GLY A 104 -11.36 12.57 -16.62
N ASP A 105 -10.98 13.69 -17.23
CA ASP A 105 -9.66 14.31 -17.06
C ASP A 105 -9.48 14.86 -15.63
N GLU A 106 -10.49 15.50 -15.04
CA GLU A 106 -10.43 16.00 -13.65
C GLU A 106 -10.29 14.86 -12.62
N ILE A 107 -11.00 13.75 -12.85
CA ILE A 107 -10.87 12.54 -12.03
C ILE A 107 -9.48 11.92 -12.23
N GLU A 108 -8.98 11.85 -13.48
CA GLU A 108 -7.64 11.34 -13.77
C GLU A 108 -6.56 12.16 -13.03
N ASP A 109 -6.65 13.48 -13.08
CA ASP A 109 -5.74 14.40 -12.39
C ASP A 109 -5.80 14.21 -10.87
N THR A 110 -6.99 14.03 -10.30
CA THR A 110 -7.14 13.81 -8.86
C THR A 110 -6.54 12.48 -8.42
N ILE A 111 -6.79 11.40 -9.17
CA ILE A 111 -6.20 10.09 -8.88
C ILE A 111 -4.68 10.16 -9.01
N THR A 112 -4.19 10.80 -10.07
CA THR A 112 -2.76 11.01 -10.30
C THR A 112 -2.12 11.75 -9.13
N ALA A 113 -2.71 12.86 -8.68
CA ALA A 113 -2.21 13.61 -7.54
C ALA A 113 -2.23 12.79 -6.22
N ALA A 114 -3.27 11.99 -6.00
CA ALA A 114 -3.39 11.14 -4.82
C ALA A 114 -2.32 10.03 -4.82
N LEU A 115 -2.11 9.37 -5.96
CA LEU A 115 -1.02 8.39 -6.11
C LEU A 115 0.34 9.03 -5.94
N HIS A 116 0.55 10.21 -6.52
CA HIS A 116 1.82 10.93 -6.43
C HIS A 116 2.17 11.28 -4.99
N MET A 117 1.17 11.73 -4.21
CA MET A 117 1.34 11.97 -2.77
C MET A 117 1.75 10.69 -2.03
N LEU A 118 1.02 9.59 -2.22
CA LEU A 118 1.33 8.32 -1.56
C LEU A 118 2.71 7.79 -1.94
N CYS A 119 3.06 7.82 -3.22
CA CYS A 119 4.37 7.40 -3.72
C CYS A 119 5.50 8.26 -3.16
N SER A 120 5.28 9.57 -3.07
CA SER A 120 6.26 10.50 -2.49
C SER A 120 6.49 10.22 -1.01
N ASP A 121 5.43 10.05 -0.22
CA ASP A 121 5.54 9.74 1.20
C ASP A 121 6.20 8.37 1.42
N LEU A 122 5.85 7.37 0.62
CA LEU A 122 6.48 6.07 0.63
C LEU A 122 7.98 6.18 0.30
N LEU A 123 8.34 6.91 -0.76
CA LEU A 123 9.73 7.14 -1.14
C LEU A 123 10.50 7.84 -0.01
N ILE A 124 9.93 8.87 0.61
CA ILE A 124 10.55 9.57 1.75
C ILE A 124 10.86 8.58 2.88
N GLU A 125 9.93 7.69 3.22
CA GLU A 125 10.17 6.64 4.23
C GLU A 125 11.29 5.67 3.80
N LEU A 126 11.33 5.31 2.52
CA LEU A 126 12.35 4.41 1.97
C LEU A 126 13.74 5.03 1.93
N GLU A 127 13.85 6.35 1.71
CA GLU A 127 15.12 7.08 1.59
C GLU A 127 15.75 7.50 2.92
N LYS A 128 15.07 7.31 4.06
CA LYS A 128 15.65 7.67 5.35
C LYS A 128 16.99 6.94 5.54
N PRO A 129 18.08 7.65 5.92
CA PRO A 129 19.43 7.10 5.93
C PRO A 129 19.64 6.14 7.09
N LEU A 130 20.09 4.91 6.89
CA LEU A 130 20.30 3.95 7.99
C LEU A 130 21.31 4.49 9.00
N LEU A 131 20.85 4.87 10.19
CA LEU A 131 21.78 5.16 11.26
C LEU A 131 22.26 3.81 11.80
N SER A 132 23.57 3.58 11.75
CA SER A 132 24.19 2.45 12.44
C SER A 132 23.89 2.59 13.93
N SER A 133 22.97 1.76 14.41
CA SER A 133 22.81 1.32 15.80
C SER A 133 23.67 2.06 16.84
N ASP A 134 23.22 3.22 17.32
CA ASP A 134 23.49 3.60 18.70
C ASP A 134 22.48 2.83 19.55
N ILE A 135 22.94 1.66 20.00
CA ILE A 135 22.31 0.95 21.09
C ILE A 135 22.38 1.87 22.31
N ALA A 136 21.28 2.53 22.65
CA ALA A 136 20.98 2.82 24.04
C ALA A 136 20.22 1.58 24.57
N PRO A 137 20.88 0.70 25.36
CA PRO A 137 20.22 -0.45 25.96
C PRO A 137 19.63 -0.01 27.29
N GLU A 138 18.71 0.94 27.29
CA GLU A 138 18.00 1.32 28.51
C GLU A 138 16.73 2.10 28.13
N ASP A 139 15.63 1.74 28.78
CA ASP A 139 14.33 2.40 28.74
C ASP A 139 13.52 2.33 27.44
N THR A 140 12.90 1.17 27.20
CA THR A 140 11.46 0.99 27.51
C THR A 140 11.02 -0.40 27.06
N LEU A 141 10.87 -1.33 28.01
CA LEU A 141 9.91 -2.43 27.90
C LEU A 141 8.49 -1.83 27.94
N THR A 142 8.13 -0.99 26.98
CA THR A 142 6.74 -0.88 26.57
C THR A 142 6.40 -2.25 26.03
N GLN A 143 5.59 -3.00 26.77
CA GLN A 143 5.13 -4.31 26.37
C GLN A 143 4.54 -4.20 24.96
N LEU A 144 5.29 -4.69 23.98
CA LEU A 144 4.95 -4.52 22.58
C LEU A 144 3.65 -5.28 22.33
N ASN A 145 2.58 -4.53 22.07
CA ASN A 145 1.25 -5.11 21.95
C ASN A 145 1.10 -5.74 20.57
N CYS A 146 1.39 -7.03 20.47
CA CYS A 146 1.31 -7.76 19.21
C CYS A 146 -0.08 -7.74 18.57
N THR A 147 -1.15 -7.61 19.35
CA THR A 147 -2.50 -7.44 18.80
C THR A 147 -2.59 -6.14 18.01
N ASN A 148 -2.05 -5.04 18.53
CA ASN A 148 -2.06 -3.75 17.84
C ASN A 148 -1.13 -3.78 16.63
N VAL A 149 0.08 -4.34 16.75
CA VAL A 149 1.03 -4.43 15.62
C VAL A 149 0.42 -5.18 14.43
N LYS A 150 -0.22 -6.32 14.69
CA LYS A 150 -0.90 -7.08 13.65
C LYS A 150 -2.09 -6.33 13.08
N LYS A 151 -2.88 -5.68 13.93
CA LYS A 151 -4.02 -4.86 13.51
C LYS A 151 -3.56 -3.71 12.60
N ASP A 152 -2.49 -3.00 12.96
CA ASP A 152 -1.99 -1.87 12.18
C ASP A 152 -1.47 -2.33 10.81
N PHE A 153 -0.81 -3.49 10.75
CA PHE A 153 -0.41 -4.11 9.48
C PHE A 153 -1.61 -4.49 8.62
N ASP A 154 -2.58 -5.19 9.18
CA ASP A 154 -3.77 -5.62 8.45
C ASP A 154 -4.61 -4.43 7.98
N GLU A 155 -4.72 -3.37 8.80
CA GLU A 155 -5.41 -2.14 8.44
C GLU A 155 -4.69 -1.41 7.29
N PHE A 156 -3.37 -1.32 7.35
CA PHE A 156 -2.57 -0.71 6.27
C PHE A 156 -2.82 -1.40 4.93
N LEU A 157 -2.76 -2.73 4.89
CA LEU A 157 -3.01 -3.50 3.66
C LEU A 157 -4.46 -3.38 3.18
N LYS A 158 -5.42 -3.37 4.10
CA LYS A 158 -6.83 -3.16 3.79
C LYS A 158 -7.06 -1.80 3.15
N GLU A 159 -6.55 -0.72 3.75
CA GLU A 159 -6.73 0.63 3.22
C GLU A 159 -6.03 0.79 1.86
N THR A 160 -4.86 0.20 1.67
CA THR A 160 -4.16 0.15 0.37
C THR A 160 -4.99 -0.58 -0.69
N THR A 161 -5.56 -1.74 -0.34
CA THR A 161 -6.40 -2.51 -1.27
C THR A 161 -7.65 -1.74 -1.67
N TRP A 162 -8.33 -1.08 -0.71
CA TRP A 162 -9.49 -0.24 -1.00
C TRP A 162 -9.14 1.00 -1.82
N PHE A 163 -7.98 1.60 -1.60
CA PHE A 163 -7.49 2.69 -2.43
C PHE A 163 -7.31 2.25 -3.90
N LEU A 164 -6.63 1.13 -4.12
CA LEU A 164 -6.45 0.54 -5.45
C LEU A 164 -7.80 0.15 -6.09
N TYR A 165 -8.75 -0.34 -5.29
CA TYR A 165 -10.10 -0.66 -5.76
C TYR A 165 -10.86 0.58 -6.28
N GLU A 166 -10.80 1.71 -5.57
CA GLU A 166 -11.42 2.95 -6.07
C GLU A 166 -10.84 3.36 -7.43
N ILE A 167 -9.51 3.22 -7.61
CA ILE A 167 -8.85 3.49 -8.88
C ILE A 167 -9.33 2.52 -9.96
N GLN A 168 -9.44 1.22 -9.64
CA GLN A 168 -9.96 0.22 -10.55
C GLN A 168 -11.38 0.55 -11.04
N GLU A 169 -12.28 0.94 -10.14
CA GLU A 169 -13.66 1.31 -10.51
C GLU A 169 -13.67 2.47 -11.51
N ARG A 170 -12.84 3.50 -11.29
CA ARG A 170 -12.74 4.63 -12.22
C ARG A 170 -12.09 4.22 -13.54
N GLN A 171 -11.07 3.35 -13.50
CA GLN A 171 -10.46 2.83 -14.71
C GLN A 171 -11.47 2.00 -15.54
N MET A 172 -12.35 1.23 -14.91
CA MET A 172 -13.41 0.51 -15.64
C MET A 172 -14.44 1.45 -16.27
N GLN A 173 -14.74 2.56 -15.60
CA GLN A 173 -15.70 3.56 -16.06
C GLN A 173 -15.15 4.40 -17.22
N TRP A 174 -13.95 4.96 -17.06
CA TRP A 174 -13.36 5.94 -17.97
C TRP A 174 -12.41 5.33 -19.01
N ARG A 175 -11.87 4.13 -18.73
CA ARG A 175 -11.02 3.34 -19.64
C ARG A 175 -9.83 4.13 -20.18
N TRP A 176 -9.06 4.74 -19.28
CA TRP A 176 -7.85 5.45 -19.66
C TRP A 176 -6.84 4.48 -20.31
N GLY A 177 -6.15 4.96 -21.34
CA GLY A 177 -5.19 4.15 -22.10
C GLY A 177 -3.77 4.18 -21.52
N GLY A 178 -2.84 3.53 -22.23
CA GLY A 178 -1.45 3.36 -21.76
C GLY A 178 -0.61 4.64 -21.60
N GLY A 179 -1.10 5.77 -22.10
CA GLY A 179 -0.49 7.10 -21.92
C GLY A 179 -1.00 7.85 -20.68
N SER A 180 -1.91 7.26 -19.90
CA SER A 180 -2.49 7.87 -18.70
C SER A 180 -1.45 8.16 -17.63
N ALA A 181 -1.60 9.31 -16.97
CA ALA A 181 -0.74 9.67 -15.84
C ALA A 181 -0.96 8.74 -14.64
N VAL A 182 -2.20 8.26 -14.46
CA VAL A 182 -2.56 7.27 -13.42
C VAL A 182 -1.73 5.99 -13.58
N LYS A 183 -1.57 5.49 -14.81
CA LYS A 183 -0.75 4.30 -15.07
C LYS A 183 0.71 4.51 -14.64
N GLY A 184 1.29 5.65 -14.99
CA GLY A 184 2.68 5.97 -14.63
C GLY A 184 2.89 6.02 -13.12
N GLU A 185 1.93 6.59 -12.40
CA GLU A 185 1.96 6.64 -10.93
C GLU A 185 1.73 5.26 -10.28
N LEU A 186 0.87 4.41 -10.84
CA LEU A 186 0.70 3.02 -10.40
C LEU A 186 1.98 2.19 -10.62
N GLU A 187 2.65 2.36 -11.77
CA GLU A 187 3.95 1.73 -12.05
C GLU A 187 5.03 2.22 -11.07
N TRP A 188 4.98 3.50 -10.67
CA TRP A 188 5.90 4.01 -9.65
C TRP A 188 5.62 3.41 -8.28
N LEU A 189 4.35 3.34 -7.85
CA LEU A 189 3.94 2.67 -6.61
C LEU A 189 4.42 1.22 -6.60
N GLN A 190 4.23 0.50 -7.71
CA GLN A 190 4.68 -0.88 -7.88
C GLN A 190 6.19 -1.01 -7.71
N GLY A 191 6.92 -0.08 -8.35
CA GLY A 191 8.36 0.01 -8.25
C GLY A 191 8.83 0.20 -6.81
N LEU A 192 8.25 1.16 -6.08
CA LEU A 192 8.59 1.42 -4.68
C LEU A 192 8.24 0.23 -3.77
N TRP A 193 7.11 -0.42 -4.03
CA TRP A 193 6.62 -1.50 -3.20
C TRP A 193 7.46 -2.76 -3.32
N ALA A 194 7.77 -3.18 -4.55
CA ALA A 194 8.34 -4.49 -4.85
C ALA A 194 9.79 -4.45 -5.38
N SER A 195 10.27 -3.32 -5.90
CA SER A 195 11.59 -3.22 -6.53
C SER A 195 12.59 -2.46 -5.66
N ARG A 196 13.83 -2.94 -5.67
CA ARG A 196 14.98 -2.24 -5.07
C ARG A 196 15.38 -1.01 -5.87
N ARG A 197 15.15 -1.01 -7.18
CA ARG A 197 15.71 0.00 -8.10
C ARG A 197 14.94 1.33 -8.12
N ALA A 198 13.81 1.39 -7.43
CA ALA A 198 12.92 2.55 -7.45
C ALA A 198 13.31 3.66 -6.46
N ASN A 199 14.38 3.47 -5.67
CA ASN A 199 14.91 4.46 -4.75
C ASN A 199 16.42 4.37 -4.61
N SER A 200 17.02 5.43 -4.07
CA SER A 200 18.47 5.58 -3.90
C SER A 200 19.10 4.62 -2.86
N GLN A 201 18.29 3.93 -2.06
CA GLN A 201 18.75 3.02 -1.00
C GLN A 201 18.73 1.54 -1.42
N ASP A 202 18.40 1.24 -2.68
CA ASP A 202 18.34 -0.11 -3.26
C ASP A 202 17.44 -1.08 -2.48
N ARG A 203 16.24 -0.65 -2.06
CA ARG A 203 15.34 -1.44 -1.18
C ARG A 203 13.88 -1.35 -1.55
N SER A 204 13.15 -2.46 -1.50
CA SER A 204 11.70 -2.40 -1.64
C SER A 204 11.00 -2.16 -0.30
N PHE A 205 9.78 -1.64 -0.33
CA PHE A 205 8.96 -1.49 0.87
C PHE A 205 8.69 -2.82 1.58
N ILE A 206 8.42 -3.90 0.82
CA ILE A 206 8.26 -5.26 1.36
C ILE A 206 9.49 -5.67 2.18
N GLU A 207 10.69 -5.39 1.69
CA GLU A 207 11.92 -5.75 2.41
C GLU A 207 12.03 -5.01 3.73
N GLN A 208 11.62 -3.73 3.76
CA GLN A 208 11.63 -2.94 4.98
C GLN A 208 10.57 -3.42 5.97
N GLN A 209 9.36 -3.75 5.52
CA GLN A 209 8.31 -4.34 6.37
C GLN A 209 8.72 -5.71 6.92
N MET A 210 9.36 -6.55 6.11
CA MET A 210 9.89 -7.84 6.55
C MET A 210 10.96 -7.68 7.65
N GLY A 211 11.84 -6.67 7.52
CA GLY A 211 12.79 -6.31 8.57
C GLY A 211 12.08 -5.84 9.85
N LEU A 212 11.19 -4.85 9.72
CA LEU A 212 10.42 -4.28 10.83
C LEU A 212 9.69 -5.36 11.63
N TYR A 213 8.85 -6.16 10.96
CA TYR A 213 7.98 -7.12 11.64
C TYR A 213 8.75 -8.32 12.19
N ARG A 214 9.91 -8.66 11.61
CA ARG A 214 10.81 -9.66 12.19
C ARG A 214 11.30 -9.19 13.54
N ASP A 215 11.71 -7.93 13.63
CA ASP A 215 12.30 -7.36 14.83
C ASP A 215 11.24 -7.17 15.95
N THR A 216 9.95 -7.05 15.60
CA THR A 216 8.85 -7.05 16.60
C THR A 216 8.62 -8.41 17.29
N GLY A 217 8.99 -9.52 16.65
CA GLY A 217 8.68 -10.88 17.14
C GLY A 217 7.18 -11.25 17.18
N CYS A 218 6.28 -10.38 16.70
CA CYS A 218 4.83 -10.61 16.79
C CYS A 218 4.26 -11.58 15.76
N PHE A 219 4.98 -11.82 14.67
CA PHE A 219 4.58 -12.71 13.58
C PHE A 219 5.33 -14.04 13.68
N THR A 220 4.60 -15.12 13.89
CA THR A 220 5.19 -16.46 14.03
C THR A 220 5.68 -17.02 12.69
N LYS A 221 5.01 -16.63 11.58
CA LYS A 221 5.34 -17.08 10.23
C LYS A 221 5.38 -15.87 9.30
N LEU A 222 6.42 -15.04 9.43
CA LEU A 222 6.58 -13.82 8.61
C LEU A 222 6.31 -14.05 7.11
N ASN A 223 6.89 -15.09 6.51
CA ASN A 223 6.70 -15.34 5.07
C ASN A 223 5.25 -15.66 4.69
N ARG A 224 4.46 -16.25 5.61
CA ARG A 224 3.07 -16.65 5.35
C ARG A 224 2.07 -15.57 5.74
N GLU A 225 2.42 -14.72 6.71
CA GLU A 225 1.54 -13.69 7.26
C GLU A 225 1.81 -12.31 6.67
N VAL A 226 3.08 -11.91 6.53
CA VAL A 226 3.50 -10.58 6.05
C VAL A 226 3.75 -10.63 4.55
N LEU A 227 4.83 -11.29 4.14
CA LEU A 227 5.27 -11.36 2.74
C LEU A 227 4.15 -11.80 1.78
N ARG A 228 3.38 -12.82 2.18
CA ARG A 228 2.28 -13.31 1.34
C ARG A 228 1.25 -12.21 1.06
N LYS A 229 0.80 -11.49 2.09
CA LYS A 229 -0.23 -10.46 1.92
C LYS A 229 0.31 -9.25 1.14
N ASP A 230 1.57 -8.92 1.34
CA ASP A 230 2.24 -7.89 0.53
C ASP A 230 2.32 -8.29 -0.95
N ILE A 231 2.63 -9.56 -1.24
CA ILE A 231 2.59 -10.08 -2.62
C ILE A 231 1.19 -10.02 -3.19
N GLU A 232 0.14 -10.34 -2.43
CA GLU A 232 -1.26 -10.24 -2.88
C GLU A 232 -1.62 -8.79 -3.29
N VAL A 233 -1.12 -7.77 -2.58
CA VAL A 233 -1.29 -6.35 -2.97
C VAL A 233 -0.51 -6.03 -4.26
N VAL A 234 0.71 -6.53 -4.41
CA VAL A 234 1.52 -6.33 -5.63
C VAL A 234 0.89 -7.01 -6.84
N GLU A 235 0.34 -8.22 -6.67
CA GLU A 235 -0.41 -8.94 -7.71
C GLU A 235 -1.61 -8.10 -8.16
N TYR A 236 -2.41 -7.60 -7.21
CA TYR A 236 -3.54 -6.74 -7.51
C TYR A 236 -3.14 -5.44 -8.23
N LEU A 237 -2.03 -4.83 -7.82
CA LEU A 237 -1.48 -3.64 -8.47
C LEU A 237 -1.03 -3.91 -9.91
N ASN A 238 -0.36 -5.03 -10.17
CA ASN A 238 0.02 -5.41 -11.52
C ASN A 238 -1.20 -5.66 -12.41
N ASP A 239 -2.21 -6.37 -11.89
CA ASP A 239 -3.47 -6.62 -12.62
C ASP A 239 -4.17 -5.29 -12.97
N LEU A 240 -4.17 -4.32 -12.05
CA LEU A 240 -4.72 -2.99 -12.29
C LEU A 240 -3.92 -2.21 -13.35
N ILE A 241 -2.58 -2.23 -13.30
CA ILE A 241 -1.73 -1.61 -14.34
C ILE A 241 -2.02 -2.22 -15.71
N ASP A 242 -2.26 -3.53 -15.77
CA ASP A 242 -2.62 -4.25 -16.98
C ASP A 242 -4.01 -3.86 -17.52
N MET A 243 -4.83 -3.10 -16.78
CA MET A 243 -6.10 -2.59 -17.34
C MET A 243 -5.91 -1.38 -18.26
N PHE A 244 -4.69 -0.82 -18.37
CA PHE A 244 -4.40 0.38 -19.16
C PHE A 244 -3.72 0.06 -20.52
N TRP A 245 -3.84 -1.16 -21.05
CA TRP A 245 -3.28 -1.55 -22.36
C TRP A 245 -4.08 -1.03 -23.57
#